data_AF-A0A158HGX0-F1
#
_entry.id   AF-A0A158HGX0-F1
#
_cell.length_a   1.000
_cell.length_b   1.000
_cell.length_c   1.000
_cell.angle_alpha   90.00
_cell.angle_beta   90.00
_cell.angle_gamma   90.00
#
_symmetry.space_group_name_H-M   'P 1'
#
loop_
_entity.id
_entity.type
_entity.pdbx_description
1 polymer ?
#
loop_
_entity_poly.entity_id
_entity_poly.type
_entity_poly.pdbx_seq_one_letter_code
_entity_poly.pdbx_strand_id
1 'polypeptide(L)'
;MDDYQYDCPSADIDMLAHVITDLFPEQTQFAERIDDEGRTLLVIHYIAMRFGSSARRITIDVRFDPAVLARYRALPVRMHARSYAVLRAYVEATLGSLEEAYANKETVPRTVEIEMGEDFA
;
A
#
# COMPACT_ATOMS: atom_id res chain seq x y z
N MET A 1 -22.21 0.48 7.57
CA MET A 1 -21.09 -0.44 7.33
C MET A 1 -20.07 0.44 6.67
N ASP A 2 -19.07 0.88 7.43
CA ASP A 2 -18.06 1.81 6.91
C ASP A 2 -17.12 0.98 6.04
N ASP A 3 -17.50 0.84 4.77
CA ASP A 3 -16.84 -0.05 3.83
C ASP A 3 -15.52 0.55 3.33
N TYR A 4 -14.55 -0.31 3.04
CA TYR A 4 -13.33 0.06 2.33
C TYR A 4 -13.69 0.82 1.05
N GLN A 5 -12.99 1.92 0.77
CA GLN A 5 -13.22 2.73 -0.42
C GLN A 5 -12.09 2.52 -1.43
N TYR A 6 -12.45 2.22 -2.68
CA TYR A 6 -11.51 2.02 -3.78
C TYR A 6 -11.74 3.06 -4.87
N ASP A 7 -10.68 3.79 -5.23
CA ASP A 7 -10.64 4.79 -6.30
C ASP A 7 -9.46 4.46 -7.25
N CYS A 8 -9.53 3.28 -7.86
CA CYS A 8 -8.50 2.73 -8.74
C CYS A 8 -9.07 2.51 -10.15
N PRO A 9 -8.89 3.44 -11.11
CA PRO A 9 -9.32 3.25 -12.50
C PRO A 9 -8.70 2.04 -13.20
N SER A 10 -7.48 1.64 -12.83
CA SER A 10 -6.80 0.48 -13.42
C SER A 10 -7.15 -0.80 -12.64
N ALA A 11 -7.73 -1.78 -13.33
CA ALA A 11 -8.17 -3.04 -12.71
C ALA A 11 -7.04 -3.84 -12.05
N ASP A 12 -5.81 -3.71 -12.55
CA ASP A 12 -4.64 -4.33 -11.97
C ASP A 12 -4.23 -3.67 -10.65
N ILE A 13 -4.37 -2.34 -10.51
CA ILE A 13 -4.10 -1.61 -9.27
C ILE A 13 -5.20 -1.84 -8.24
N ASP A 14 -6.47 -1.87 -8.68
CA ASP A 14 -7.61 -2.24 -7.85
C ASP A 14 -7.44 -3.63 -7.23
N MET A 15 -6.99 -4.61 -8.02
CA MET A 15 -6.67 -5.95 -7.52
C MET A 15 -5.53 -5.92 -6.49
N LEU A 16 -4.47 -5.13 -6.71
CA LEU A 16 -3.39 -4.99 -5.74
C LEU A 16 -3.86 -4.37 -4.42
N ALA A 17 -4.81 -3.42 -4.45
CA ALA A 17 -5.44 -2.89 -3.25
C ALA A 17 -6.21 -3.98 -2.48
N HIS A 18 -6.98 -4.81 -3.18
CA HIS A 18 -7.70 -5.93 -2.57
C HIS A 18 -6.78 -6.99 -1.95
N VAL A 19 -5.59 -7.21 -2.49
CA VAL A 19 -4.60 -8.16 -1.94
C VAL A 19 -4.13 -7.79 -0.54
N ILE A 20 -4.13 -6.49 -0.21
CA ILE A 20 -3.62 -5.97 1.07
C ILE A 20 -4.71 -5.37 1.97
N THR A 21 -5.97 -5.33 1.52
CA THR A 21 -7.03 -4.59 2.23
C THR A 21 -7.27 -5.12 3.65
N ASP A 22 -7.09 -6.41 3.88
CA ASP A 22 -7.30 -7.07 5.17
C ASP A 22 -6.24 -6.68 6.22
N LEU A 23 -5.13 -6.06 5.79
CA LEU A 23 -4.12 -5.52 6.69
C LEU A 23 -4.57 -4.23 7.40
N PHE A 24 -5.64 -3.60 6.90
CA PHE A 24 -6.07 -2.27 7.31
C PHE A 24 -7.46 -2.30 7.96
N PRO A 25 -7.83 -1.28 8.75
CA PRO A 25 -9.20 -1.15 9.26
C PRO A 25 -10.19 -0.83 8.15
N GLU A 26 -11.48 -1.13 8.36
CA GLU A 26 -12.54 -1.00 7.34
C GLU A 26 -12.69 0.43 6.78
N GLN A 27 -12.38 1.48 7.56
CA GLN A 27 -12.44 2.89 7.10
C GLN A 27 -11.27 3.30 6.17
N THR A 28 -10.54 2.35 5.62
CA THR A 28 -9.36 2.62 4.78
C THR A 28 -9.76 2.93 3.35
N GLN A 29 -9.13 3.95 2.79
CA GLN A 29 -9.28 4.33 1.39
C GLN A 29 -8.03 3.93 0.61
N PHE A 30 -8.24 3.27 -0.52
CA PHE A 30 -7.25 2.92 -1.52
C PHE A 30 -7.51 3.75 -2.78
N ALA A 31 -6.47 4.37 -3.33
CA ALA A 31 -6.60 5.22 -4.49
C ALA A 31 -5.41 5.04 -5.43
N GLU A 32 -5.66 4.94 -6.72
CA GLU A 32 -4.59 5.01 -7.72
C GLU A 32 -4.32 6.49 -8.04
N ARG A 33 -3.04 6.87 -8.03
CA ARG A 33 -2.60 8.22 -8.39
C ARG A 33 -1.41 8.14 -9.33
N ILE A 34 -1.07 9.29 -9.91
CA ILE A 34 0.16 9.51 -10.68
C ILE A 34 0.98 10.55 -9.92
N ASP A 35 2.26 10.29 -9.67
CA ASP A 35 3.15 11.25 -9.00
C ASP A 35 3.65 12.32 -9.99
N ASP A 36 4.41 13.27 -9.45
CA ASP A 36 5.02 14.36 -10.23
C ASP A 36 5.99 13.86 -11.31
N GLU A 37 6.47 12.62 -11.21
CA GLU A 37 7.36 11.96 -12.17
C GLU A 37 6.60 11.11 -13.20
N GLY A 38 5.26 11.05 -13.12
CA GLY A 38 4.43 10.28 -14.02
C GLY A 38 4.32 8.79 -13.69
N ARG A 39 4.78 8.36 -12.50
CA ARG A 39 4.69 6.96 -12.05
C ARG A 39 3.34 6.66 -11.42
N THR A 40 2.89 5.43 -11.56
CA THR A 40 1.67 4.95 -10.89
C THR A 40 1.92 4.68 -9.40
N LEU A 41 0.97 5.10 -8.57
CA LEU A 41 0.97 4.87 -7.13
C LEU A 41 -0.33 4.19 -6.70
N LEU A 42 -0.22 3.27 -5.75
CA LEU A 42 -1.34 2.90 -4.89
C LEU A 42 -1.19 3.65 -3.56
N VAL A 43 -2.08 4.61 -3.34
CA VAL A 43 -2.13 5.46 -2.14
C VAL A 43 -3.12 4.86 -1.15
N ILE A 44 -2.66 4.62 0.08
CA ILE A 44 -3.45 4.04 1.15
C ILE A 44 -3.64 5.08 2.24
N HIS A 45 -4.86 5.57 2.45
CA HIS A 45 -5.21 6.44 3.56
C HIS A 45 -5.91 5.64 4.64
N TYR A 46 -5.22 5.39 5.75
CA TYR A 46 -5.81 4.65 6.87
C TYR A 46 -5.73 5.43 8.19
N ILE A 47 -6.66 5.09 9.08
CA ILE A 47 -6.73 5.63 10.43
C ILE A 47 -6.11 4.60 11.38
N ALA A 48 -4.89 4.87 11.80
CA ALA A 48 -4.18 4.04 12.74
C ALA A 48 -4.69 4.28 14.17
N MET A 49 -5.71 3.51 14.57
CA MET A 49 -6.20 3.49 15.96
C MET A 49 -5.24 2.77 16.93
N ARG A 50 -4.23 2.07 16.41
CA ARG A 50 -3.23 1.32 17.20
C ARG A 50 -2.23 2.23 17.94
N PHE A 51 -2.14 3.52 17.61
CA PHE A 51 -1.18 4.47 18.19
C PHE A 51 -1.69 5.25 19.41
N GLY A 52 -2.58 4.65 20.21
CA GLY A 52 -3.05 5.21 21.48
C GLY A 52 -4.44 5.83 21.40
N SER A 53 -4.73 6.79 22.28
CA SER A 53 -6.08 7.36 22.47
C SER A 53 -6.54 8.34 21.37
N SER A 54 -5.64 8.75 20.47
CA SER A 54 -5.97 9.63 19.35
C SER A 54 -5.79 8.91 18.02
N ALA A 55 -6.84 8.96 17.19
CA ALA A 55 -6.80 8.48 15.83
C ALA A 55 -5.73 9.23 15.02
N ARG A 56 -4.79 8.50 14.42
CA ARG A 56 -3.74 9.06 13.58
C ARG A 56 -3.98 8.70 12.12
N ARG A 57 -4.14 9.71 11.26
CA ARG A 57 -4.21 9.49 9.81
C ARG A 57 -2.80 9.29 9.26
N ILE A 58 -2.60 8.18 8.55
CA ILE A 58 -1.35 7.86 7.87
C ILE A 58 -1.66 7.61 6.40
N THR A 59 -0.75 8.09 5.55
CA THR A 59 -0.73 7.79 4.12
C THR A 59 0.44 6.86 3.83
N ILE A 60 0.20 5.77 3.11
CA ILE A 60 1.26 4.93 2.54
C ILE A 60 1.19 5.07 1.02
N ASP A 61 2.29 5.52 0.42
CA ASP A 61 2.44 5.67 -1.02
C ASP A 61 3.24 4.47 -1.56
N VAL A 62 2.55 3.50 -2.17
CA VAL A 62 3.21 2.39 -2.86
C VAL A 62 3.52 2.83 -4.28
N ARG A 63 4.79 3.10 -4.56
CA ARG A 63 5.29 3.55 -5.87
C ARG A 63 5.80 2.38 -6.68
N PHE A 64 5.30 2.24 -7.89
CA PHE A 64 5.77 1.21 -8.80
C PHE A 64 6.80 1.79 -9.77
N ASP A 65 7.96 1.14 -9.88
CA ASP A 65 8.84 1.42 -11.01
C ASP A 65 8.08 1.13 -12.33
N PRO A 66 8.10 2.05 -13.32
CA PRO A 66 7.31 1.89 -14.54
C PRO A 66 7.65 0.63 -15.34
N ALA A 67 8.92 0.22 -15.39
CA ALA A 67 9.34 -0.97 -16.11
C ALA A 67 8.90 -2.23 -15.37
N VAL A 68 9.01 -2.25 -14.05
CA VAL A 68 8.51 -3.31 -13.17
C VAL A 68 6.99 -3.47 -13.31
N LEU A 69 6.22 -2.38 -13.26
CA LEU A 69 4.77 -2.43 -13.42
C LEU A 69 4.35 -2.95 -14.80
N ALA A 70 5.07 -2.54 -15.86
CA ALA A 70 4.83 -3.04 -17.21
C ALA A 70 5.10 -4.56 -17.31
N ARG A 71 6.15 -5.07 -16.65
CA ARG A 71 6.41 -6.51 -16.59
C ARG A 71 5.32 -7.25 -15.83
N TYR A 72 4.89 -6.75 -14.68
CA TYR A 72 3.76 -7.32 -13.93
C TYR A 72 2.50 -7.40 -14.81
N ARG A 73 2.15 -6.34 -15.52
CA ARG A 73 1.01 -6.31 -16.45
C ARG A 73 1.12 -7.30 -17.61
N ALA A 74 2.35 -7.66 -17.99
CA ALA A 74 2.60 -8.65 -19.03
C ALA A 74 2.60 -10.10 -18.52
N LEU A 75 2.60 -10.33 -17.19
CA LEU A 75 2.54 -11.67 -16.63
C LEU A 75 1.16 -12.30 -16.87
N PRO A 76 1.11 -13.60 -17.22
CA PRO A 76 -0.09 -14.40 -17.05
C PRO A 76 -0.61 -14.34 -15.60
N VAL A 77 -1.92 -14.15 -15.43
CA VAL A 77 -2.60 -14.02 -14.12
C VAL A 77 -2.16 -15.09 -13.10
N ARG A 78 -1.96 -16.34 -13.54
CA ARG A 78 -1.49 -17.45 -12.68
C ARG A 78 -0.12 -17.22 -12.02
N MET A 79 0.67 -16.28 -12.51
CA MET A 79 2.01 -15.94 -12.00
C MET A 79 2.01 -14.69 -11.10
N HIS A 80 0.87 -14.01 -10.94
CA HIS A 80 0.77 -12.81 -10.09
C HIS A 80 0.92 -13.12 -8.60
N ALA A 81 0.75 -14.39 -8.18
CA ALA A 81 0.82 -14.79 -6.78
C ALA A 81 2.12 -14.35 -6.09
N ARG A 82 3.25 -14.33 -6.83
CA ARG A 82 4.52 -13.83 -6.30
C ARG A 82 4.48 -12.32 -6.05
N SER A 83 4.02 -11.54 -7.03
CA SER A 83 3.89 -10.08 -6.90
C SER A 83 2.96 -9.70 -5.74
N TYR A 84 1.87 -10.45 -5.55
CA TYR A 84 0.96 -10.28 -4.43
C TYR A 84 1.64 -10.53 -3.08
N ALA A 85 2.41 -11.61 -2.97
CA ALA A 85 3.14 -11.93 -1.75
C ALA A 85 4.21 -10.86 -1.43
N VAL A 86 4.89 -10.33 -2.45
CA VAL A 86 5.90 -9.27 -2.29
C VAL A 86 5.26 -7.97 -1.83
N LEU A 87 4.19 -7.52 -2.49
CA LEU A 87 3.45 -6.33 -2.07
C LEU A 87 2.99 -6.47 -0.62
N ARG A 88 2.37 -7.60 -0.27
CA ARG A 88 1.89 -7.85 1.08
C ARG A 88 3.02 -7.80 2.11
N ALA A 89 4.14 -8.47 1.83
CA ALA A 89 5.28 -8.52 2.75
C ALA A 89 5.86 -7.13 3.03
N TYR A 90 5.96 -6.28 2.00
CA TYR A 90 6.47 -4.91 2.16
C TYR A 90 5.50 -4.05 2.97
N VAL A 91 4.19 -4.16 2.71
CA VAL A 91 3.17 -3.43 3.48
C VAL A 91 3.13 -3.89 4.93
N GLU A 92 3.18 -5.20 5.20
CA GLU A 92 3.26 -5.76 6.56
C GLU A 92 4.52 -5.28 7.30
N ALA A 93 5.67 -5.29 6.63
CA ALA A 93 6.92 -4.78 7.20
C ALA A 93 6.82 -3.29 7.54
N THR A 94 6.26 -2.47 6.64
CA THR A 94 6.02 -1.04 6.90
C THR A 94 5.10 -0.81 8.09
N LEU A 95 4.00 -1.55 8.20
CA LEU A 95 3.09 -1.46 9.34
C LEU A 95 3.80 -1.84 10.64
N GLY A 96 4.59 -2.93 10.63
CA GLY A 96 5.39 -3.35 11.78
C GLY A 96 6.42 -2.30 12.22
N SER A 97 7.11 -1.66 11.27
CA SER A 97 8.06 -0.58 11.59
C SER A 97 7.37 0.65 12.19
N LEU A 98 6.15 0.99 11.74
CA LEU A 98 5.38 2.08 12.35
C LEU A 98 4.94 1.75 13.78
N GLU A 99 4.56 0.48 14.02
CA GLU A 99 4.24 -0.05 15.35
C GLU A 99 5.45 -0.03 16.29
N GLU A 100 6.62 -0.43 15.80
CA GLU A 100 7.88 -0.38 16.54
C GLU A 100 8.29 1.06 16.89
N ALA A 101 8.27 1.98 15.92
CA ALA A 101 8.57 3.39 16.16
C ALA A 101 7.67 3.99 17.25
N TYR A 102 6.37 3.65 17.23
CA TYR A 102 5.45 4.08 18.28
C TYR A 102 5.79 3.48 19.64
N ALA A 103 6.07 2.18 19.71
CA ALA A 103 6.45 1.49 20.95
C ALA A 103 7.72 2.10 21.57
N ASN A 104 8.66 2.53 20.73
CA ASN A 104 9.90 3.20 21.11
C ASN A 104 9.72 4.70 21.45
N LYS A 105 8.49 5.23 21.38
CA LYS A 105 8.15 6.66 21.59
C LYS A 105 8.82 7.59 20.58
N GLU A 106 9.12 7.07 19.40
CA GLU A 106 9.66 7.85 18.29
C GLU A 106 8.55 8.60 17.55
N THR A 107 8.95 9.53 16.69
CA THR A 107 7.99 10.25 15.87
C THR A 107 7.52 9.36 14.73
N VAL A 108 6.29 8.87 14.83
CA VAL A 108 5.64 8.13 13.72
C VAL A 108 5.35 9.11 12.56
N PRO A 109 5.86 8.85 11.35
CA PRO A 109 5.61 9.71 10.19
C PRO A 109 4.13 9.70 9.79
N ARG A 110 3.67 10.77 9.14
CA ARG A 110 2.30 10.87 8.59
C ARG A 110 2.20 10.30 7.18
N THR A 111 3.31 10.27 6.45
CA THR A 111 3.41 9.72 5.11
C THR A 111 4.61 8.79 5.08
N VAL A 112 4.45 7.61 4.49
CA VAL A 112 5.52 6.64 4.27
C VAL A 112 5.47 6.19 2.82
N GLU A 113 6.63 5.95 2.25
CA GLU A 113 6.77 5.52 0.87
C GLU A 113 7.27 4.07 0.83
N ILE A 114 6.72 3.28 -0.07
CA ILE A 114 7.18 1.93 -0.37
C ILE A 114 7.53 1.88 -1.86
N GLU A 115 8.77 1.57 -2.18
CA GLU A 115 9.21 1.40 -3.56
C GLU A 115 9.09 -0.07 -4.01
N MET A 116 8.30 -0.31 -5.04
CA MET A 116 8.15 -1.60 -5.70
C MET A 116 9.13 -1.67 -6.89
N GLY A 117 10.28 -2.29 -6.63
CA GLY A 117 11.34 -2.54 -7.61
C GLY A 117 11.34 -3.97 -8.17
N GLU A 118 12.51 -4.46 -8.57
CA GLU A 118 12.70 -5.74 -9.28
C GLU A 118 12.11 -6.96 -8.54
N ASP A 119 12.05 -6.95 -7.20
CA ASP A 119 11.50 -8.07 -6.44
C ASP A 119 10.01 -8.32 -6.71
N PHE A 120 9.28 -7.30 -7.18
CA PHE A 120 7.85 -7.37 -7.46
C PHE A 120 7.51 -8.10 -8.78
N ALA A 121 8.32 -7.99 -9.84
CA ALA A 121 8.00 -8.54 -11.16
C ALA A 121 9.21 -9.04 -11.98
#